data_AF-A0A942K4L1-F1
#
_entry.id   AF-A0A942K4L1-F1
#
_cell.length_a   1.000
_cell.length_b   1.000
_cell.length_c   1.000
_cell.angle_alpha   90.00
_cell.angle_beta   90.00
_cell.angle_gamma   90.00
#
_symmetry.space_group_name_H-M   'P 1'
#
loop_
_entity.id
_entity.type
_entity.pdbx_description
1 polymer ?
#
loop_
_entity_poly.entity_id
_entity_poly.type
_entity_poly.pdbx_seq_one_letter_code
_entity_poly.pdbx_strand_id
1 'polypeptide(L)' 'MTDSNSTDWPEDQPIPLSHPLVPEQIRQVIQRRFEGEEFVLHRVPTSINIEWWLFDQDGELLEAFWLE' A
#
# COMPACT_ATOMS: atom_id res chain seq x y z
N MET A 1 -12.64 -27.96 0.35
CA MET A 1 -11.69 -27.16 -0.44
C MET A 1 -11.66 -25.82 0.25
N THR A 2 -10.55 -25.48 0.89
CA THR A 2 -10.45 -24.29 1.74
C THR A 2 -10.16 -23.11 0.82
N ASP A 3 -11.14 -22.25 0.62
CA ASP A 3 -11.00 -20.97 -0.09
C ASP A 3 -10.09 -20.04 0.73
N SER A 4 -8.79 -20.13 0.52
CA SER A 4 -7.81 -19.18 1.05
C SER A 4 -7.56 -18.09 0.01
N ASN A 5 -8.56 -17.27 -0.31
CA ASN A 5 -8.35 -16.07 -1.10
C ASN A 5 -8.02 -14.92 -0.14
N SER A 6 -6.75 -14.79 0.22
CA SER A 6 -6.22 -13.73 1.11
C SER A 6 -6.26 -12.35 0.44
N THR A 7 -7.46 -11.82 0.17
CA THR A 7 -7.68 -10.53 -0.52
C THR A 7 -7.99 -9.36 0.44
N ASP A 8 -8.25 -9.66 1.71
CA ASP A 8 -8.61 -8.69 2.75
C ASP A 8 -7.41 -8.38 3.64
N TRP A 9 -6.65 -7.35 3.27
CA TRP A 9 -5.74 -6.71 4.22
C TRP A 9 -6.52 -5.63 5.00
N PRO A 10 -6.43 -5.58 6.34
CA PRO A 10 -7.13 -4.56 7.14
C PRO A 10 -6.69 -3.15 6.77
N GLU A 11 -7.62 -2.21 6.63
CA GLU A 11 -7.34 -0.82 6.23
C GLU A 11 -6.52 -0.04 7.28
N ASP A 12 -6.68 -0.40 8.56
CA ASP A 12 -6.00 0.18 9.70
C ASP A 12 -4.59 -0.39 9.93
N GLN A 13 -4.21 -1.42 9.16
CA GLN A 13 -2.91 -2.06 9.29
C GLN A 13 -1.96 -1.63 8.16
N PRO A 14 -0.77 -1.09 8.49
CA PRO A 14 0.29 -0.88 7.51
C PRO A 14 0.63 -2.17 6.78
N ILE A 15 0.73 -2.09 5.45
CA ILE A 15 1.17 -3.19 4.61
C ILE A 15 2.65 -3.00 4.24
N PRO A 16 3.53 -3.99 4.53
CA PRO A 16 4.93 -3.90 4.14
C PRO A 16 5.07 -3.76 2.62
N LEU A 17 6.01 -2.92 2.16
CA LEU A 17 6.24 -2.72 0.72
C LEU A 17 6.57 -4.03 -0.02
N SER A 18 7.21 -4.98 0.67
CA SER A 18 7.55 -6.31 0.15
C SER A 18 6.37 -7.28 0.07
N HIS A 19 5.19 -6.91 0.59
CA HIS A 19 4.04 -7.79 0.60
C HIS A 19 3.52 -8.04 -0.84
N PRO A 20 3.14 -9.28 -1.20
CA PRO A 20 2.73 -9.63 -2.56
C PRO A 20 1.47 -8.91 -3.04
N LEU A 21 0.62 -8.44 -2.12
CA LEU A 21 -0.56 -7.64 -2.48
C LEU A 21 -0.20 -6.25 -2.99
N VAL A 22 0.98 -5.71 -2.67
CA VAL A 22 1.41 -4.42 -3.19
C VAL A 22 1.70 -4.58 -4.68
N PRO A 23 1.11 -3.77 -5.57
CA PRO A 23 1.40 -3.84 -6.99
C PRO A 23 2.84 -3.45 -7.30
N GLU A 24 3.45 -4.13 -8.29
CA GLU A 24 4.85 -3.91 -8.67
C GLU A 24 5.12 -2.45 -9.06
N GLN A 25 4.16 -1.79 -9.71
CA GLN A 25 4.26 -0.39 -10.09
C GLN A 25 4.42 0.52 -8.87
N ILE A 26 3.65 0.29 -7.81
CA ILE A 26 3.74 1.05 -6.55
C ILE A 26 5.08 0.79 -5.87
N ARG A 27 5.53 -0.49 -5.82
CA ARG A 27 6.86 -0.83 -5.31
C ARG A 27 7.97 -0.05 -6.00
N GLN A 28 7.95 -0.02 -7.33
CA GLN A 28 8.98 0.68 -8.11
C GLN A 28 8.96 2.18 -7.92
N VAL A 29 7.78 2.81 -7.79
CA VAL A 29 7.69 4.26 -7.53
C VAL A 29 8.24 4.58 -6.15
N ILE A 30 7.83 3.83 -5.12
CA ILE A 30 8.28 4.06 -3.74
C ILE A 30 9.80 3.85 -3.64
N GLN A 31 10.31 2.74 -4.18
CA GLN A 31 11.76 2.44 -4.18
C GLN A 31 12.59 3.49 -4.92
N ARG A 32 12.07 4.15 -5.96
CA ARG A 32 12.82 5.17 -6.72
C ARG A 32 12.77 6.55 -6.08
N ARG A 33 11.68 6.90 -5.41
CA ARG A 33 11.44 8.27 -4.92
C ARG A 33 11.73 8.45 -3.43
N PHE A 34 11.58 7.38 -2.64
CA PHE A 34 11.68 7.40 -1.17
C PHE A 34 12.72 6.39 -0.68
N GLU A 35 13.79 6.18 -1.45
CA GLU A 35 14.86 5.26 -1.07
C GLU A 35 15.56 5.73 0.20
N GLY A 36 15.59 4.88 1.22
CA GLY A 36 16.23 5.20 2.51
C GLY A 36 15.41 6.09 3.44
N GLU A 37 14.20 6.47 3.03
CA GLU A 37 13.22 7.14 3.90
C GLU A 37 12.34 6.10 4.60
N GLU A 38 11.91 6.40 5.82
CA GLU A 38 10.89 5.56 6.48
C GLU A 38 9.50 6.06 6.11
N PHE A 39 8.63 5.12 5.78
CA PHE A 39 7.26 5.39 5.36
C PHE A 39 6.34 4.25 5.81
N VAL A 40 5.05 4.56 5.82
CA VAL A 40 3.97 3.63 6.14
C VAL A 40 3.02 3.56 4.96
N LEU A 41 2.87 2.37 4.36
CA LEU A 41 1.94 2.15 3.27
C LEU A 41 0.65 1.54 3.82
N HIS A 42 -0.49 2.11 3.47
CA HIS A 42 -1.81 1.55 3.77
C HIS A 42 -2.51 1.13 2.49
N ARG A 43 -3.24 0.01 2.57
CA ARG A 43 -4.14 -0.46 1.51
C ARG A 43 -5.56 -0.15 1.95
N VAL A 44 -6.23 0.75 1.24
CA VAL A 44 -7.57 1.26 1.59
C VAL A 44 -8.56 0.80 0.52
N PRO A 45 -9.37 -0.25 0.78
CA PRO A 45 -10.43 -0.65 -0.12
C PRO A 45 -11.53 0.42 -0.16
N THR A 46 -11.97 0.80 -1.35
CA THR A 46 -13.12 1.70 -1.55
C THR A 46 -14.27 0.95 -2.22
N SER A 47 -15.42 1.61 -2.39
CA SER A 47 -16.55 1.05 -3.13
C SER A 47 -16.27 0.82 -4.62
N ILE A 48 -15.17 1.36 -5.17
CA ILE A 48 -14.88 1.36 -6.61
C ILE A 48 -13.55 0.67 -6.92
N ASN A 49 -12.52 0.87 -6.11
CA ASN A 49 -11.16 0.36 -6.34
C ASN A 49 -10.39 0.20 -5.02
N ILE A 50 -9.09 -0.03 -5.11
CA ILE A 50 -8.18 -0.01 -3.96
C ILE A 50 -7.29 1.23 -4.09
N GLU A 51 -7.27 2.03 -3.04
CA GLU A 51 -6.32 3.13 -2.90
C GLU A 51 -5.14 2.70 -2.05
N TRP A 52 -3.98 3.28 -2.35
CA TRP A 52 -2.75 3.02 -1.63
C TRP A 52 -2.21 4.34 -1.10
N TRP A 53 -2.18 4.49 0.22
CA TRP A 53 -1.81 5.74 0.85
C TRP A 53 -0.45 5.58 1.52
N LEU A 54 0.50 6.42 1.13
CA LEU A 54 1.85 6.45 1.66
C LEU A 54 1.97 7.61 2.64
N PHE A 55 2.30 7.31 3.88
CA PHE A 55 2.54 8.29 4.93
C PHE A 55 4.01 8.30 5.34
N ASP A 56 4.47 9.42 5.87
CA ASP A 56 5.75 9.50 6.57
C ASP A 56 5.62 9.02 8.04
N GLN A 57 6.69 9.19 8.82
CA GLN A 57 6.73 8.83 10.23
C GLN A 57 5.84 9.72 11.13
N ASP A 58 5.57 10.95 10.70
CA ASP A 58 4.76 11.92 11.42
C ASP A 58 3.25 11.75 11.13
N GLY A 59 2.92 10.85 10.18
CA GLY A 59 1.56 10.57 9.74
C GLY A 59 1.05 11.54 8.67
N GLU A 60 1.93 12.32 8.04
CA GLU A 60 1.57 13.15 6.91
C GLU A 60 1.49 12.31 5.63
N LEU A 61 0.49 12.58 4.80
CA LEU A 61 0.32 11.88 3.52
C LEU A 61 1.38 12.38 2.53
N LEU A 62 2.31 11.50 2.16
CA LEU A 62 3.34 11.77 1.15
C LEU A 62 2.79 11.61 -0.26
N GLU A 63 2.05 10.53 -0.53
CA GLU A 63 1.56 10.18 -1.86
C GLU A 63 0.36 9.23 -1.78
N ALA A 64 -0.54 9.30 -2.75
CA ALA A 64 -1.64 8.35 -2.92
C ALA A 64 -1.63 7.75 -4.33
N PHE A 65 -1.86 6.44 -4.43
CA PHE A 65 -1.90 5.73 -5.69
C PHE A 65 -3.28 5.11 -5.93
N TRP A 66 -3.80 5.32 -7.13
CA TRP A 66 -5.01 4.69 -7.65
C TRP A 66 -4.60 3.89 -8.88
N LEU A 67 -4.76 2.59 -8.83
CA LEU A 67 -4.52 1.73 -9.98
C LEU A 67 -5.87 1.38 -10.59
N GLU A 68 -6.01 1.63 -11.89
CA GLU A 68 -7.18 1.27 -12.70
C GLU A 68 -7.24 -0.22 -13.01
#